data_AF-R1ATG3-F1
#
_entry.id   AF-R1ATG3-F1
#
_cell.length_a   1.000
_cell.length_b   1.000
_cell.length_c   1.000
_cell.angle_alpha   90.00
_cell.angle_beta   90.00
_cell.angle_gamma   90.00
#
_symmetry.space_group_name_H-M   'P 1'
#
loop_
_entity.id
_entity.type
_entity.pdbx_description
1 polymer ?
#
loop_
_entity_poly.entity_id
_entity_poly.type
_entity_poly.pdbx_seq_one_letter_code
_entity_poly.pdbx_strand_id
1 'polypeptide(L)'
;MARWRDFEIESVRYLNQKYGREDVCFKDVGGSNSNAPDINVILNSDHVFNMECKLSPSQAGQFVVLIEQDKFIYSPRNIYPENIYSKQIIEYLNENFSSFENVGQSSLDIQCDTYVLSKWVENHYLQKDSRFIITSNVTKGFKAIIQTEEINRYFQVSACLRRKKSGSRNLPKKDFQIAKELVTEHLESMECEVVNYFKEGKKTYLEVNTTNDLQKENCYFGGNFYLSEEIPREKYSVKKLSTTNNANVIFSLIYCGKEENYTAKHFLKAIGHY
;
A
#
# COMPACT_ATOMS: atom_id res chain seq x y z
N MET A 1 -2.50 7.38 14.03
CA MET A 1 -1.66 6.96 12.89
C MET A 1 -2.21 5.62 12.37
N ALA A 2 -2.06 5.29 11.09
CA ALA A 2 -2.60 4.03 10.58
C ALA A 2 -1.77 2.84 11.10
N ARG A 3 -2.43 1.73 11.49
CA ARG A 3 -1.77 0.57 12.12
C ARG A 3 -0.58 0.00 11.32
N TRP A 4 -0.66 0.04 9.99
CA TRP A 4 0.42 -0.43 9.10
C TRP A 4 1.67 0.46 9.21
N ARG A 5 1.49 1.79 9.33
CA ARG A 5 2.58 2.75 9.49
C ARG A 5 3.22 2.63 10.86
N ASP A 6 2.42 2.39 11.90
CA ASP A 6 2.97 2.06 13.22
C ASP A 6 3.81 0.79 13.17
N PHE A 7 3.37 -0.22 12.41
CA PHE A 7 4.13 -1.47 12.24
C PHE A 7 5.45 -1.27 11.47
N GLU A 8 5.50 -0.43 10.43
CA GLU A 8 6.73 -0.07 9.73
C GLU A 8 7.76 0.54 10.70
N ILE A 9 7.33 1.55 11.48
CA ILE A 9 8.18 2.22 12.47
C ILE A 9 8.68 1.22 13.53
N GLU A 10 7.79 0.38 14.06
CA GLU A 10 8.15 -0.65 15.05
C GLU A 10 9.05 -1.74 14.47
N SER A 11 8.99 -2.00 13.16
CA SER A 11 9.85 -2.97 12.46
C SER A 11 11.26 -2.45 12.29
N VAL A 12 11.41 -1.19 11.86
CA VAL A 12 12.71 -0.53 11.78
C VAL A 12 13.36 -0.41 13.16
N ARG A 13 12.57 -0.06 14.20
CA ARG A 13 13.08 -0.04 15.57
C ARG A 13 13.57 -1.42 16.03
N TYR A 14 12.78 -2.46 15.79
CA TYR A 14 13.15 -3.84 16.15
C TYR A 14 14.45 -4.27 15.47
N LEU A 15 14.59 -4.01 14.16
CA LEU A 15 15.77 -4.37 13.40
C LEU A 15 17.03 -3.66 13.89
N ASN A 16 16.97 -2.34 14.10
CA ASN A 16 18.12 -1.58 14.60
C ASN A 16 18.47 -1.95 16.05
N GLN A 17 17.50 -2.26 16.90
CA GLN A 17 17.78 -2.69 18.28
C GLN A 17 18.42 -4.08 18.36
N LYS A 18 18.01 -5.00 17.48
CA LYS A 18 18.46 -6.40 17.54
C LYS A 18 19.68 -6.70 16.67
N TYR A 19 19.79 -6.05 15.53
CA TYR A 19 20.81 -6.32 14.51
C TYR A 19 21.58 -5.07 14.06
N GLY A 20 21.21 -3.88 14.55
CA GLY A 20 21.92 -2.65 14.23
C GLY A 20 23.31 -2.63 14.85
N ARG A 21 24.28 -2.14 14.09
CA ARG A 21 25.70 -2.03 14.45
C ARG A 21 26.29 -0.76 13.82
N GLU A 22 27.56 -0.49 14.07
CA GLU A 22 28.26 0.64 13.42
C GLU A 22 28.23 0.53 11.89
N ASP A 23 28.33 -0.69 11.37
CA ASP A 23 28.34 -1.00 9.95
C ASP A 23 26.96 -1.33 9.36
N VAL A 24 25.93 -1.59 10.19
CA VAL A 24 24.61 -2.06 9.74
C VAL A 24 23.50 -1.14 10.24
N CYS A 25 22.72 -0.57 9.32
CA CYS A 25 21.59 0.29 9.64
C CYS A 25 20.36 -0.04 8.79
N PHE A 26 19.18 0.06 9.40
CA PHE A 26 17.89 -0.11 8.74
C PHE A 26 17.16 1.23 8.72
N LYS A 27 16.81 1.73 7.53
CA LYS A 27 16.14 3.03 7.36
C LYS A 27 14.72 2.85 6.85
N ASP A 28 13.77 3.48 7.53
CA ASP A 28 12.41 3.66 7.05
C ASP A 28 12.43 4.56 5.82
N VAL A 29 11.99 4.02 4.68
CA VAL A 29 11.78 4.77 3.43
C VAL A 29 10.36 4.57 2.90
N GLY A 30 9.51 3.92 3.70
CA GLY A 30 8.15 3.57 3.37
C GLY A 30 7.22 4.79 3.32
N GLY A 31 5.94 4.50 3.19
CA GLY A 31 4.89 5.51 3.17
C GLY A 31 3.82 5.21 2.13
N SER A 32 3.14 6.26 1.66
CA SER A 32 2.00 6.09 0.74
C SER A 32 2.39 5.75 -0.71
N ASN A 33 3.68 5.72 -1.04
CA ASN A 33 4.16 5.36 -2.37
C ASN A 33 4.32 3.83 -2.48
N SER A 34 3.38 3.17 -3.16
CA SER A 34 3.38 1.71 -3.37
C SER A 34 4.58 1.15 -4.15
N ASN A 35 5.36 2.03 -4.78
CA ASN A 35 6.49 1.65 -5.62
C ASN A 35 7.82 1.67 -4.87
N ALA A 36 7.86 2.36 -3.72
CA ALA A 36 9.01 2.32 -2.84
C ALA A 36 8.95 1.06 -1.98
N PRO A 37 10.12 0.52 -1.57
CA PRO A 37 10.18 -0.45 -0.48
C PRO A 37 9.83 0.23 0.85
N ASP A 38 9.65 -0.57 1.90
CA ASP A 38 9.36 -0.04 3.23
C ASP A 38 10.65 0.24 4.01
N ILE A 39 11.69 -0.60 3.85
CA ILE A 39 12.96 -0.48 4.57
C ILE A 39 14.14 -0.64 3.61
N ASN A 40 15.10 0.29 3.70
CA ASN A 40 16.42 0.14 3.09
C ASN A 40 17.39 -0.47 4.11
N VAL A 41 18.14 -1.50 3.69
CA VAL A 41 19.24 -2.07 4.46
C VAL A 41 20.55 -1.47 3.97
N ILE A 42 21.32 -0.92 4.91
CA ILE A 42 22.58 -0.23 4.64
C ILE A 42 23.70 -0.96 5.37
N LEU A 43 24.74 -1.32 4.62
CA LEU A 43 25.97 -1.94 5.12
C LEU A 43 27.16 -1.05 4.75
N ASN A 44 28.01 -0.66 5.70
CA ASN A 44 29.16 0.22 5.48
C ASN A 44 28.82 1.53 4.74
N SER A 45 27.66 2.11 5.04
CA SER A 45 27.08 3.29 4.36
C SER A 45 26.50 3.07 2.96
N ASP A 46 26.63 1.88 2.38
CA ASP A 46 26.05 1.55 1.07
C ASP A 46 24.72 0.82 1.21
N HIS A 47 23.77 1.13 0.31
CA HIS A 47 22.55 0.35 0.16
C HIS A 47 22.89 -1.04 -0.40
N VAL A 48 22.36 -2.09 0.23
CA VAL A 48 22.63 -3.49 -0.18
C VAL A 48 21.41 -4.25 -0.68
N PHE A 49 20.25 -4.02 -0.05
CA PHE A 49 18.96 -4.60 -0.43
C PHE A 49 17.82 -3.91 0.33
N ASN A 50 16.58 -4.24 -0.05
CA ASN A 50 15.37 -3.73 0.57
C ASN A 50 14.62 -4.79 1.38
N MET A 51 13.74 -4.34 2.26
CA MET A 51 12.77 -5.19 2.94
C MET A 51 11.36 -4.60 2.86
N GLU A 52 10.38 -5.48 2.91
CA GLU A 52 8.95 -5.13 2.96
C GLU A 52 8.38 -5.43 4.35
N CYS A 53 7.54 -4.53 4.86
CA CYS A 53 6.84 -4.67 6.12
C CYS A 53 5.41 -5.19 5.85
N LYS A 54 5.04 -6.31 6.47
CA LYS A 54 3.68 -6.87 6.36
C LYS A 54 3.09 -7.16 7.74
N LEU A 55 2.16 -6.32 8.18
CA LEU A 55 1.30 -6.65 9.31
C LEU A 55 0.18 -7.57 8.83
N SER A 56 0.21 -8.83 9.23
CA SER A 56 -0.76 -9.84 8.81
C SER A 56 -2.15 -9.58 9.40
N PRO A 57 -3.24 -9.72 8.61
CA PRO A 57 -3.25 -9.91 7.15
C PRO A 57 -2.95 -8.60 6.40
N SER A 58 -2.30 -8.68 5.24
CA SER A 58 -1.91 -7.50 4.44
C SER A 58 -2.08 -7.70 2.94
N GLN A 59 -2.16 -6.60 2.18
CA GLN A 59 -2.06 -6.63 0.72
C GLN A 59 -0.59 -6.74 0.28
N ALA A 60 -0.35 -7.43 -0.84
CA ALA A 60 0.99 -7.74 -1.32
C ALA A 60 1.17 -7.50 -2.82
N GLY A 61 0.86 -6.29 -3.23
CA GLY A 61 0.96 -5.86 -4.62
C GLY A 61 -0.33 -6.06 -5.40
N GLN A 62 -0.32 -5.51 -6.61
CA GLN A 62 -1.43 -5.56 -7.55
C GLN A 62 -0.94 -5.33 -8.96
N PHE A 63 -1.73 -5.75 -9.95
CA PHE A 63 -1.59 -5.29 -11.33
C PHE A 63 -2.95 -4.96 -11.92
N VAL A 64 -2.97 -3.98 -12.82
CA VAL A 64 -4.17 -3.54 -13.52
C VAL A 64 -4.42 -4.47 -14.71
N VAL A 65 -5.68 -4.87 -14.89
CA VAL A 65 -6.16 -5.51 -16.12
C VAL A 65 -7.18 -4.60 -16.80
N LEU A 66 -7.21 -4.63 -18.12
CA LEU A 66 -8.23 -3.97 -18.95
C LEU A 66 -9.16 -5.04 -19.51
N ILE A 67 -10.40 -4.67 -19.81
CA ILE A 67 -11.36 -5.54 -20.50
C ILE A 67 -11.50 -4.99 -21.92
N GLU A 68 -11.05 -5.76 -22.90
CA GLU A 68 -11.09 -5.41 -24.32
C GLU A 68 -11.54 -6.62 -25.13
N GLN A 69 -12.51 -6.45 -26.03
CA GLN A 69 -13.03 -7.52 -26.90
C GLN A 69 -13.35 -8.81 -26.12
N ASP A 70 -14.09 -8.66 -25.02
CA ASP A 70 -14.51 -9.74 -24.12
C ASP A 70 -13.35 -10.57 -23.55
N LYS A 71 -12.20 -9.92 -23.33
CA LYS A 71 -11.03 -10.52 -22.69
C LYS A 71 -10.36 -9.56 -21.72
N PHE A 72 -9.82 -10.12 -20.65
CA PHE A 72 -8.85 -9.47 -19.79
C PHE A 72 -7.49 -9.42 -20.46
N ILE A 73 -6.89 -8.23 -20.47
CA ILE A 73 -5.52 -8.01 -20.94
C ILE A 73 -4.69 -7.30 -19.86
N TYR A 74 -3.39 -7.56 -19.84
CA TYR A 74 -2.47 -6.87 -18.95
C TYR A 74 -2.36 -5.39 -19.36
N SER A 75 -2.58 -4.47 -18.41
CA SER A 75 -2.51 -3.04 -18.73
C SER A 75 -1.07 -2.65 -19.14
N PRO A 76 -0.88 -1.96 -20.28
CA PRO A 76 0.43 -1.44 -20.67
C PRO A 76 0.92 -0.31 -19.76
N ARG A 77 0.07 0.18 -18.86
CA ARG A 77 0.41 1.21 -17.86
C ARG A 77 0.83 0.63 -16.50
N ASN A 78 0.89 -0.69 -16.37
CA ASN A 78 1.50 -1.30 -15.20
C ASN A 78 2.99 -0.93 -15.15
N ILE A 79 3.50 -0.77 -13.93
CA ILE A 79 4.88 -0.33 -13.70
C ILE A 79 5.88 -1.40 -14.10
N TYR A 80 5.54 -2.65 -13.78
CA TYR A 80 6.34 -3.81 -14.14
C TYR A 80 5.77 -4.46 -15.40
N PRO A 81 6.65 -4.98 -16.28
CA PRO A 81 6.21 -5.73 -17.43
C PRO A 81 5.50 -7.02 -17.00
N GLU A 82 4.64 -7.51 -17.86
CA GLU A 82 3.96 -8.79 -17.69
C GLU A 82 5.00 -9.93 -17.55
N ASN A 83 4.86 -10.72 -16.49
CA ASN A 83 5.64 -11.93 -16.26
C ASN A 83 4.80 -13.20 -16.53
N ILE A 84 5.45 -14.36 -16.47
CA ILE A 84 4.78 -15.65 -16.72
C ILE A 84 3.61 -15.92 -15.76
N TYR A 85 3.68 -15.44 -14.52
CA TYR A 85 2.65 -15.67 -13.52
C TYR A 85 1.45 -14.75 -13.75
N SER A 86 1.66 -13.50 -14.16
CA SER A 86 0.55 -12.62 -14.59
C SER A 86 -0.15 -13.15 -15.83
N LYS A 87 0.57 -13.78 -16.76
CA LYS A 87 -0.03 -14.44 -17.93
C LYS A 87 -0.96 -15.57 -17.51
N GLN A 88 -0.50 -16.47 -16.65
CA GLN A 88 -1.31 -17.58 -16.14
C GLN A 88 -2.56 -17.11 -15.38
N ILE A 89 -2.43 -16.03 -14.60
CA ILE A 89 -3.60 -15.43 -13.92
C ILE A 89 -4.58 -14.82 -14.92
N ILE A 90 -4.09 -14.13 -15.95
CA ILE A 90 -4.94 -13.56 -17.01
C ILE A 90 -5.60 -14.67 -17.85
N GLU A 91 -4.88 -15.74 -18.16
CA GLU A 91 -5.42 -16.93 -18.83
C GLU A 91 -6.57 -17.51 -18.01
N TYR A 92 -6.39 -17.71 -16.70
CA TYR A 92 -7.46 -18.15 -15.81
C TYR A 92 -8.67 -17.20 -15.80
N LEU A 93 -8.44 -15.89 -15.75
CA LEU A 93 -9.53 -14.90 -15.82
C LEU A 93 -10.30 -14.99 -17.14
N ASN A 94 -9.61 -15.24 -18.25
CA ASN A 94 -10.20 -15.36 -19.58
C ASN A 94 -10.94 -16.69 -19.79
N GLU A 95 -10.43 -17.80 -19.27
CA GLU A 95 -11.12 -19.09 -19.25
C GLU A 95 -12.43 -19.03 -18.46
N ASN A 96 -12.50 -18.13 -17.48
CA ASN A 96 -13.66 -17.94 -16.60
C ASN A 96 -14.33 -16.57 -16.80
N PHE A 97 -14.22 -15.98 -18.00
CA PHE A 97 -14.57 -14.57 -18.26
C PHE A 97 -15.96 -14.16 -17.74
N SER A 98 -16.99 -14.98 -17.96
CA SER A 98 -18.37 -14.71 -17.54
C SER A 98 -18.54 -14.53 -16.02
N SER A 99 -17.66 -15.13 -15.22
CA SER A 99 -17.66 -14.95 -13.76
C SER A 99 -17.02 -13.64 -13.30
N PHE A 100 -16.26 -12.97 -14.18
CA PHE A 100 -15.45 -11.81 -13.84
C PHE A 100 -15.80 -10.54 -14.64
N GLU A 101 -16.49 -10.65 -15.78
CA GLU A 101 -16.76 -9.54 -16.72
C GLU A 101 -17.45 -8.35 -16.05
N ASN A 102 -18.32 -8.63 -15.07
CA ASN A 102 -19.09 -7.64 -14.32
C ASN A 102 -18.37 -7.17 -13.05
N VAL A 103 -17.03 -7.22 -13.02
CA VAL A 103 -16.24 -6.83 -11.84
C VAL A 103 -16.58 -5.40 -11.38
N GLY A 104 -17.12 -5.33 -10.16
CA GLY A 104 -17.45 -4.11 -9.46
C GLY A 104 -16.41 -3.74 -8.39
N GLN A 105 -16.86 -3.00 -7.37
CA GLN A 105 -16.03 -2.68 -6.21
C GLN A 105 -15.95 -3.81 -5.19
N SER A 106 -16.83 -4.81 -5.26
CA SER A 106 -16.69 -6.03 -4.45
C SER A 106 -15.56 -6.88 -5.01
N SER A 107 -14.87 -7.61 -4.13
CA SER A 107 -13.84 -8.57 -4.54
C SER A 107 -14.48 -9.82 -5.14
N LEU A 108 -13.93 -10.27 -6.27
CA LEU A 108 -14.19 -11.57 -6.87
C LEU A 108 -12.95 -12.42 -6.69
N ASP A 109 -13.04 -13.51 -5.94
CA ASP A 109 -11.88 -14.34 -5.62
C ASP A 109 -11.35 -15.07 -6.87
N ILE A 110 -10.02 -15.12 -7.00
CA ILE A 110 -9.34 -15.80 -8.11
C ILE A 110 -8.81 -17.12 -7.57
N GLN A 111 -9.39 -18.24 -8.01
CA GLN A 111 -9.00 -19.59 -7.57
C GLN A 111 -7.90 -20.18 -8.47
N CYS A 112 -6.80 -19.42 -8.64
CA CYS A 112 -5.59 -19.92 -9.29
C CYS A 112 -4.78 -20.82 -8.33
N ASP A 113 -3.87 -21.61 -8.90
CA ASP A 113 -2.87 -22.35 -8.15
C ASP A 113 -2.08 -21.39 -7.22
N THR A 114 -2.03 -21.74 -5.93
CA THR A 114 -1.32 -20.96 -4.91
C THR A 114 0.15 -20.76 -5.26
N TYR A 115 0.80 -21.72 -5.92
CA TYR A 115 2.17 -21.57 -6.40
C TYR A 115 2.30 -20.39 -7.37
N VAL A 116 1.36 -20.26 -8.32
CA VAL A 116 1.34 -19.15 -9.30
C VAL A 116 1.17 -17.82 -8.58
N LEU A 117 0.23 -17.75 -7.63
CA LEU A 117 -0.02 -16.54 -6.86
C LEU A 117 1.19 -16.16 -6.00
N SER A 118 1.79 -17.11 -5.28
CA SER A 118 2.98 -16.90 -4.47
C SER A 118 4.18 -16.44 -5.31
N LYS A 119 4.40 -17.07 -6.47
CA LYS A 119 5.50 -16.71 -7.34
C LYS A 119 5.33 -15.37 -8.03
N TRP A 120 4.10 -14.94 -8.28
CA TRP A 120 3.84 -13.56 -8.71
C TRP A 120 4.28 -12.56 -7.64
N VAL A 121 3.89 -12.78 -6.38
CA VAL A 121 4.25 -11.90 -5.25
C VAL A 121 5.76 -11.88 -5.00
N GLU A 122 6.41 -13.06 -5.04
CA GLU A 122 7.86 -13.18 -4.97
C GLU A 122 8.53 -12.34 -6.06
N ASN A 123 8.13 -12.52 -7.33
CA ASN A 123 8.70 -11.76 -8.45
C ASN A 123 8.50 -10.24 -8.28
N HIS A 124 7.31 -9.83 -7.82
CA HIS A 124 7.00 -8.43 -7.56
C HIS A 124 7.94 -7.79 -6.54
N TYR A 125 8.23 -8.49 -5.43
CA TYR A 125 9.14 -7.97 -4.41
C TYR A 125 10.60 -8.02 -4.84
N LEU A 126 11.03 -9.06 -5.55
CA LEU A 126 12.39 -9.12 -6.09
C LEU A 126 12.66 -8.03 -7.13
N GLN A 127 11.66 -7.59 -7.91
CA GLN A 127 11.78 -6.43 -8.80
C GLN A 127 12.01 -5.10 -8.05
N LYS A 128 11.71 -5.05 -6.76
CA LYS A 128 12.03 -3.93 -5.86
C LYS A 128 13.34 -4.12 -5.11
N ASP A 129 14.13 -5.16 -5.43
CA ASP A 129 15.28 -5.62 -4.63
C ASP A 129 14.91 -5.91 -3.15
N SER A 130 13.63 -6.22 -2.90
CA SER A 130 13.13 -6.60 -1.57
C SER A 130 13.39 -8.08 -1.34
N ARG A 131 14.53 -8.39 -0.70
CA ARG A 131 15.01 -9.77 -0.49
C ARG A 131 14.42 -10.43 0.76
N PHE A 132 13.89 -9.64 1.67
CA PHE A 132 13.27 -10.13 2.90
C PHE A 132 11.96 -9.40 3.20
N ILE A 133 11.06 -10.10 3.88
CA ILE A 133 9.81 -9.58 4.42
C ILE A 133 9.90 -9.66 5.95
N ILE A 134 9.70 -8.54 6.64
CA ILE A 134 9.47 -8.51 8.09
C ILE A 134 7.97 -8.51 8.37
N THR A 135 7.52 -9.47 9.17
CA THR A 135 6.08 -9.74 9.36
C THR A 135 5.72 -10.08 10.80
N SER A 136 4.46 -9.87 11.16
CA SER A 136 3.87 -10.29 12.42
C SER A 136 2.33 -10.30 12.33
N ASN A 137 1.67 -11.00 13.25
CA ASN A 137 0.22 -10.89 13.46
C ASN A 137 -0.14 -9.75 14.43
N VAL A 138 0.85 -9.13 15.08
CA VAL A 138 0.67 -8.03 16.03
C VAL A 138 1.57 -6.84 15.70
N THR A 139 1.15 -5.63 16.06
CA THR A 139 1.93 -4.41 15.76
C THR A 139 3.22 -4.34 16.61
N LYS A 140 3.13 -4.74 17.88
CA LYS A 140 4.23 -4.74 18.85
C LYS A 140 4.52 -6.16 19.30
N GLY A 141 5.80 -6.50 19.47
CA GLY A 141 6.25 -7.83 19.88
C GLY A 141 7.10 -8.52 18.82
N PHE A 142 7.00 -9.84 18.79
CA PHE A 142 7.77 -10.70 17.90
C PHE A 142 7.55 -10.34 16.42
N LYS A 143 8.64 -10.36 15.65
CA LYS A 143 8.65 -10.14 14.21
C LYS A 143 9.47 -11.24 13.55
N ALA A 144 8.87 -11.94 12.60
CA ALA A 144 9.58 -12.90 11.76
C ALA A 144 10.24 -12.16 10.59
N ILE A 145 11.42 -12.63 10.19
CA ILE A 145 12.13 -12.16 9.00
C ILE A 145 12.20 -13.33 8.02
N ILE A 146 11.49 -13.20 6.91
CA ILE A 146 11.28 -14.26 5.93
C ILE A 146 12.00 -13.88 4.63
N GLN A 147 12.71 -14.82 4.00
CA GLN A 147 13.24 -14.61 2.65
C GLN A 147 12.09 -14.49 1.66
N THR A 148 12.17 -13.53 0.73
CA THR A 148 11.11 -13.30 -0.26
C THR A 148 10.83 -14.56 -1.09
N GLU A 149 11.85 -15.37 -1.38
CA GLU A 149 11.73 -16.62 -2.12
C GLU A 149 11.05 -17.76 -1.33
N GLU A 150 10.87 -17.60 -0.01
CA GLU A 150 10.19 -18.57 0.86
C GLU A 150 8.74 -18.16 1.18
N ILE A 151 8.17 -17.21 0.43
CA ILE A 151 6.84 -16.67 0.73
C ILE A 151 5.76 -17.75 0.80
N ASN A 152 5.81 -18.74 -0.11
CA ASN A 152 4.85 -19.84 -0.19
C ASN A 152 4.88 -20.77 1.05
N ARG A 153 5.96 -20.73 1.83
CA ARG A 153 6.14 -21.57 3.02
C ARG A 153 5.55 -20.94 4.27
N TYR A 154 5.57 -19.61 4.37
CA TYR A 154 5.21 -18.88 5.58
C TYR A 154 3.94 -18.04 5.45
N PHE A 155 3.44 -17.86 4.23
CA PHE A 155 2.22 -17.10 3.97
C PHE A 155 1.22 -17.92 3.18
N GLN A 156 -0.03 -17.85 3.60
CA GLN A 156 -1.15 -18.14 2.72
C GLN A 156 -1.31 -16.94 1.77
N VAL A 157 -1.22 -17.21 0.47
CA VAL A 157 -1.37 -16.19 -0.58
C VAL A 157 -2.72 -16.38 -1.26
N SER A 158 -3.49 -15.30 -1.38
CA SER A 158 -4.73 -15.26 -2.13
C SER A 158 -4.75 -14.05 -3.07
N ALA A 159 -5.61 -14.12 -4.09
CA ALA A 159 -5.82 -13.02 -5.01
C ALA A 159 -7.30 -12.81 -5.29
N CYS A 160 -7.68 -11.56 -5.54
CA CYS A 160 -9.02 -11.21 -6.00
C CYS A 160 -8.96 -10.18 -7.13
N LEU A 161 -9.98 -10.20 -7.99
CA LEU A 161 -10.26 -9.18 -8.97
C LEU A 161 -11.23 -8.16 -8.37
N ARG A 162 -10.88 -6.87 -8.42
CA ARG A 162 -11.74 -5.80 -7.93
C ARG A 162 -11.46 -4.49 -8.66
N ARG A 163 -12.50 -3.67 -8.86
CA ARG A 163 -12.32 -2.25 -9.21
C ARG A 163 -11.89 -1.43 -7.99
N LYS A 164 -10.72 -0.80 -8.11
CA LYS A 164 -10.12 0.05 -7.07
C LYS A 164 -9.98 1.45 -7.63
N LYS A 165 -10.64 2.43 -6.99
CA LYS A 165 -10.42 3.86 -7.30
C LYS A 165 -8.96 4.19 -6.99
N SER A 166 -8.29 4.91 -7.89
CA SER A 166 -6.93 5.37 -7.59
C SER A 166 -6.95 6.36 -6.42
N GLY A 167 -5.78 6.54 -5.80
CA GLY A 167 -5.63 7.43 -4.65
C GLY A 167 -5.99 8.89 -4.93
N SER A 168 -6.02 9.69 -3.87
CA SER A 168 -6.17 11.14 -3.96
C SER A 168 -4.83 11.81 -4.25
N ARG A 169 -4.87 13.04 -4.76
CA ARG A 169 -3.70 13.89 -4.96
C ARG A 169 -3.87 15.24 -4.29
N ASN A 170 -2.76 15.96 -4.09
CA ASN A 170 -2.81 17.35 -3.65
C ASN A 170 -3.65 18.18 -4.63
N LEU A 171 -4.40 19.14 -4.10
CA LEU A 171 -5.26 20.04 -4.87
C LEU A 171 -4.43 20.81 -5.93
N PRO A 172 -4.73 20.65 -7.23
CA PRO A 172 -4.07 21.42 -8.28
C PRO A 172 -4.40 22.90 -8.17
N LYS A 173 -3.44 23.78 -8.48
CA LYS A 173 -3.64 25.24 -8.41
C LYS A 173 -4.88 25.73 -9.17
N LYS A 174 -5.14 25.15 -10.35
CA LYS A 174 -6.30 25.48 -11.20
C LYS A 174 -7.66 25.14 -10.57
N ASP A 175 -7.68 24.17 -9.66
CA ASP A 175 -8.90 23.70 -9.00
C ASP A 175 -9.09 24.41 -7.63
N PHE A 176 -8.20 25.33 -7.25
CA PHE A 176 -8.22 25.94 -5.93
C PHE A 176 -9.48 26.76 -5.65
N GLN A 177 -9.86 27.65 -6.58
CA GLN A 177 -10.99 28.55 -6.37
C GLN A 177 -12.30 27.79 -6.24
N ILE A 178 -12.55 26.85 -7.16
CA ILE A 178 -13.76 26.02 -7.13
C ILE A 178 -13.80 25.11 -5.88
N ALA A 179 -12.67 24.54 -5.47
CA ALA A 179 -12.64 23.72 -4.26
C ALA A 179 -12.87 24.56 -3.00
N LYS A 180 -12.37 25.80 -2.96
CA LYS A 180 -12.58 26.74 -1.85
C LYS A 180 -14.06 27.10 -1.70
N GLU A 181 -14.72 27.44 -2.80
CA GLU A 181 -16.16 27.75 -2.80
C GLU A 181 -16.98 26.54 -2.32
N LEU A 182 -16.75 25.37 -2.92
CA LEU A 182 -17.50 24.15 -2.59
C LEU A 182 -17.27 23.66 -1.16
N VAL A 183 -16.04 23.78 -0.63
CA VAL A 183 -15.77 23.31 0.74
C VAL A 183 -16.34 24.27 1.78
N THR A 184 -16.32 25.58 1.52
CA THR A 184 -16.94 26.56 2.41
C THR A 184 -18.45 26.34 2.48
N GLU A 185 -19.14 26.24 1.33
CA GLU A 185 -20.58 25.96 1.29
C GLU A 185 -20.94 24.63 1.99
N HIS A 186 -20.15 23.58 1.76
CA HIS A 186 -20.34 22.27 2.37
C HIS A 186 -20.19 22.32 3.89
N LEU A 187 -19.13 22.97 4.41
CA LEU A 187 -18.88 23.08 5.85
C LEU A 187 -19.91 23.99 6.54
N GLU A 188 -20.30 25.10 5.92
CA GLU A 188 -21.36 25.99 6.43
C GLU A 188 -22.69 25.26 6.58
N SER A 189 -23.03 24.39 5.64
CA SER A 189 -24.26 23.55 5.71
C SER A 189 -24.28 22.58 6.90
N MET A 190 -23.11 22.34 7.51
CA MET A 190 -22.93 21.50 8.69
C MET A 190 -22.61 22.32 9.95
N GLU A 191 -22.88 23.63 9.93
CA GLU A 191 -22.61 24.54 11.05
C GLU A 191 -21.12 24.58 11.47
N CYS A 192 -20.22 24.29 10.51
CA CYS A 192 -18.78 24.37 10.69
C CYS A 192 -18.24 25.66 10.05
N GLU A 193 -17.29 26.33 10.71
CA GLU A 193 -16.69 27.57 10.19
C GLU A 193 -15.28 27.31 9.67
N VAL A 194 -14.98 27.77 8.46
CA VAL A 194 -13.60 27.79 7.95
C VAL A 194 -12.87 29.02 8.46
N VAL A 195 -11.93 28.81 9.37
CA VAL A 195 -11.14 29.89 9.99
C VAL A 195 -10.09 30.43 9.03
N ASN A 196 -9.45 29.54 8.27
CA ASN A 196 -8.29 29.92 7.47
C ASN A 196 -8.06 28.97 6.29
N TYR A 197 -7.40 29.51 5.26
CA TYR A 197 -6.84 28.76 4.14
C TYR A 197 -5.38 29.15 3.95
N PHE A 198 -4.49 28.17 3.87
CA PHE A 198 -3.08 28.42 3.65
C PHE A 198 -2.41 27.32 2.83
N LYS A 199 -1.18 27.59 2.38
CA LYS A 199 -0.37 26.64 1.62
C LYS A 199 0.93 26.38 2.35
N GLU A 200 1.27 25.11 2.46
CA GLU A 200 2.63 24.68 2.84
C GLU A 200 3.18 23.80 1.73
N GLY A 201 4.19 24.30 1.03
CA GLY A 201 4.74 23.68 -0.17
C GLY A 201 3.67 23.46 -1.25
N LYS A 202 3.43 22.20 -1.62
CA LYS A 202 2.46 21.80 -2.67
C LYS A 202 1.06 21.49 -2.11
N LYS A 203 0.85 21.55 -0.80
CA LYS A 203 -0.42 21.23 -0.16
C LYS A 203 -1.21 22.50 0.13
N THR A 204 -2.52 22.41 -0.05
CA THR A 204 -3.48 23.40 0.44
C THR A 204 -4.10 22.85 1.71
N TYR A 205 -4.15 23.68 2.73
CA TYR A 205 -4.73 23.39 4.02
C TYR A 205 -5.89 24.33 4.32
N LEU A 206 -6.76 23.85 5.19
CA LEU A 206 -7.81 24.64 5.81
C LEU A 206 -7.88 24.29 7.30
N GLU A 207 -8.19 25.30 8.08
CA GLU A 207 -8.50 25.18 9.51
C GLU A 207 -10.01 25.30 9.68
N VAL A 208 -10.61 24.34 10.37
CA VAL A 208 -12.05 24.34 10.66
C VAL A 208 -12.24 24.53 12.15
N ASN A 209 -13.05 25.52 12.52
CA ASN A 209 -13.59 25.58 13.87
C ASN A 209 -14.83 24.70 13.92
N THR A 210 -14.71 23.58 14.64
CA THR A 210 -15.80 22.63 14.85
C THR A 210 -15.78 22.17 16.30
N THR A 211 -16.97 21.99 16.89
CA THR A 211 -17.11 21.44 18.24
C THR A 211 -16.87 19.92 18.29
N ASN A 212 -16.91 19.24 17.13
CA ASN A 212 -16.65 17.81 16.99
C ASN A 212 -15.81 17.48 15.74
N ASP A 213 -15.00 16.42 15.78
CA ASP A 213 -14.26 15.95 14.60
C ASP A 213 -15.21 15.68 13.41
N LEU A 214 -14.80 16.07 12.19
CA LEU A 214 -15.59 15.78 11.00
C LEU A 214 -15.67 14.26 10.78
N GLN A 215 -16.89 13.73 10.74
CA GLN A 215 -17.13 12.34 10.33
C GLN A 215 -16.56 12.12 8.92
N LYS A 216 -16.10 10.90 8.64
CA LYS A 216 -15.39 10.58 7.39
C LYS A 216 -16.22 10.88 6.15
N GLU A 217 -17.53 10.68 6.22
CA GLU A 217 -18.50 10.92 5.15
C GLU A 217 -18.60 12.42 4.84
N ASN A 218 -18.50 13.25 5.89
CA ASN A 218 -18.55 14.72 5.80
C ASN A 218 -17.26 15.32 5.24
N CYS A 219 -16.18 14.56 5.18
CA CYS A 219 -14.94 15.01 4.54
C CYS A 219 -15.00 14.97 3.00
N TYR A 220 -16.05 14.40 2.39
CA TYR A 220 -16.23 14.39 0.95
C TYR A 220 -17.13 15.55 0.51
N PHE A 221 -16.68 16.29 -0.52
CA PHE A 221 -17.43 17.43 -1.02
C PHE A 221 -17.20 17.61 -2.53
N GLY A 222 -18.11 18.32 -3.19
CA GLY A 222 -18.00 18.65 -4.63
C GLY A 222 -17.87 17.43 -5.56
N GLY A 223 -18.28 16.24 -5.12
CA GLY A 223 -18.23 14.98 -5.87
C GLY A 223 -16.83 14.37 -6.09
N ASN A 224 -15.77 15.16 -6.11
CA ASN A 224 -14.41 14.69 -6.38
C ASN A 224 -13.31 15.34 -5.50
N PHE A 225 -13.69 15.97 -4.40
CA PHE A 225 -12.75 16.50 -3.41
C PHE A 225 -12.91 15.80 -2.06
N TYR A 226 -11.84 15.88 -1.26
CA TYR A 226 -11.76 15.23 0.03
C TYR A 226 -10.90 16.03 1.01
N LEU A 227 -11.36 16.10 2.26
CA LEU A 227 -10.64 16.64 3.41
C LEU A 227 -9.87 15.51 4.10
N SER A 228 -8.55 15.54 3.96
CA SER A 228 -7.67 14.64 4.69
C SER A 228 -7.30 15.29 6.02
N GLU A 229 -7.79 14.71 7.12
CA GLU A 229 -7.37 15.08 8.47
C GLU A 229 -5.85 14.96 8.60
N GLU A 230 -5.21 15.98 9.16
CA GLU A 230 -3.79 16.00 9.48
C GLU A 230 -3.62 16.14 10.99
N ILE A 231 -2.41 15.95 11.49
CA ILE A 231 -2.12 16.14 12.92
C ILE A 231 -1.46 17.53 13.06
N PRO A 232 -1.98 18.42 13.93
CA PRO A 232 -3.13 18.27 14.84
C PRO A 232 -4.52 18.34 14.15
N ARG A 233 -5.55 17.77 14.81
CA ARG A 233 -6.89 17.42 14.26
C ARG A 233 -7.77 18.57 13.73
N GLU A 234 -7.35 19.81 13.91
CA GLU A 234 -8.07 21.00 13.43
C GLU A 234 -7.60 21.45 12.03
N LYS A 235 -6.58 20.78 11.48
CA LYS A 235 -5.97 21.07 10.20
C LYS A 235 -6.31 19.96 9.19
N TYR A 236 -6.92 20.34 8.08
CA TYR A 236 -7.27 19.42 7.00
C TYR A 236 -6.51 19.81 5.74
N SER A 237 -5.91 18.83 5.05
CA SER A 237 -5.39 19.05 3.70
C SER A 237 -6.45 18.77 2.65
N VAL A 238 -6.63 19.71 1.71
CA VAL A 238 -7.57 19.57 0.61
C VAL A 238 -6.97 18.69 -0.48
N LYS A 239 -7.69 17.65 -0.85
CA LYS A 239 -7.28 16.66 -1.86
C LYS A 239 -8.29 16.60 -3.00
N LYS A 240 -7.80 16.26 -4.18
CA LYS A 240 -8.64 15.88 -5.33
C LYS A 240 -8.59 14.37 -5.50
N LEU A 241 -9.76 13.75 -5.54
CA LEU A 241 -9.94 12.32 -5.77
C LEU A 241 -9.69 11.97 -7.24
N SER A 242 -9.13 10.79 -7.48
CA SER A 242 -9.05 10.26 -8.84
C SER A 242 -10.43 9.78 -9.31
N THR A 243 -10.71 9.98 -10.58
CA THR A 243 -11.88 9.40 -11.27
C THR A 243 -11.59 8.01 -11.84
N THR A 244 -10.32 7.60 -11.86
CA THR A 244 -9.92 6.30 -12.42
C THR A 244 -10.38 5.16 -11.51
N ASN A 245 -11.06 4.17 -12.07
CA ASN A 245 -11.64 3.03 -11.36
C ASN A 245 -11.43 1.71 -12.13
N ASN A 246 -10.15 1.38 -12.33
CA ASN A 246 -9.77 0.21 -13.13
C ASN A 246 -9.91 -1.09 -12.32
N ALA A 247 -10.10 -2.20 -13.02
CA ALA A 247 -10.00 -3.53 -12.44
C ALA A 247 -8.53 -3.86 -12.13
N ASN A 248 -8.30 -4.44 -10.95
CA ASN A 248 -6.99 -4.86 -10.51
C ASN A 248 -7.08 -6.27 -9.98
N VAL A 249 -6.08 -7.08 -10.30
CA VAL A 249 -5.76 -8.27 -9.53
C VAL A 249 -4.96 -7.80 -8.32
N ILE A 250 -5.45 -8.11 -7.11
CA ILE A 250 -4.86 -7.68 -5.84
C ILE A 250 -4.53 -8.91 -5.03
N PHE A 251 -3.31 -8.97 -4.50
CA PHE A 251 -2.82 -10.09 -3.71
C PHE A 251 -2.92 -9.77 -2.23
N SER A 252 -3.17 -10.81 -1.43
CA SER A 252 -3.18 -10.74 0.02
C SER A 252 -2.30 -11.82 0.62
N LEU A 253 -1.69 -11.50 1.76
CA LEU A 253 -0.84 -12.39 2.55
C LEU A 253 -1.42 -12.52 3.96
N ILE A 254 -1.52 -13.76 4.41
CA ILE A 254 -1.79 -14.10 5.80
C ILE A 254 -0.56 -14.86 6.31
N TYR A 255 0.09 -14.34 7.35
CA TYR A 255 1.25 -14.99 7.95
C TYR A 255 0.80 -16.22 8.76
N CYS A 256 1.27 -17.39 8.36
CA CYS A 256 0.94 -18.68 8.96
C CYS A 256 2.14 -19.35 9.66
N GLY A 257 3.30 -18.67 9.68
CA GLY A 257 4.48 -19.16 10.40
C GLY A 257 4.30 -19.07 11.91
N LYS A 258 5.08 -19.87 12.65
CA LYS A 258 5.11 -19.81 14.11
C LYS A 258 5.85 -18.57 14.62
N GLU A 259 5.65 -18.22 15.88
CA GLU A 259 6.49 -17.23 16.59
C GLU A 259 7.84 -17.82 16.99
N GLU A 260 8.57 -18.32 15.99
CA GLU A 260 9.93 -18.82 16.15
C GLU A 260 10.84 -17.84 15.43
N ASN A 261 11.99 -17.48 16.02
CA ASN A 261 13.03 -16.77 15.30
C ASN A 261 13.54 -17.69 14.17
N TYR A 262 12.85 -17.67 13.04
CA TYR A 262 13.39 -18.06 11.75
C TYR A 262 14.38 -16.99 11.29
N THR A 263 15.29 -16.54 12.18
CA THR A 263 16.40 -15.68 11.78
C THR A 263 17.18 -16.51 10.79
N ALA A 264 16.87 -16.35 9.51
CA ALA A 264 17.45 -17.17 8.49
C ALA A 264 18.96 -16.96 8.58
N LYS A 265 19.72 -18.06 8.61
CA LYS A 265 21.17 -18.02 8.38
C LYS A 265 21.50 -17.12 7.18
N HIS A 266 20.59 -17.08 6.19
CA HIS A 266 20.62 -16.18 5.04
C HIS A 266 20.50 -14.70 5.40
N PHE A 267 19.62 -14.29 6.32
CA PHE A 267 19.51 -12.89 6.76
C PHE A 267 20.78 -12.43 7.47
N LEU A 268 21.26 -13.20 8.46
CA LEU A 268 22.50 -12.89 9.17
C LEU A 268 23.69 -12.80 8.21
N LYS A 269 23.80 -13.77 7.29
CA LYS A 269 24.82 -13.73 6.23
C LYS A 269 24.67 -12.49 5.33
N ALA A 270 23.45 -12.12 4.96
CA ALA A 270 23.18 -10.96 4.09
C ALA A 270 23.57 -9.63 4.74
N ILE A 271 23.55 -9.54 6.08
CA ILE A 271 24.00 -8.36 6.83
C ILE A 271 25.42 -8.49 7.39
N GLY A 272 26.19 -9.49 6.96
CA GLY A 272 27.59 -9.67 7.40
C GLY A 272 27.73 -10.07 8.87
N HIS A 273 26.81 -10.86 9.40
CA HIS A 273 26.89 -11.46 10.74
C HIS A 273 27.33 -12.92 10.59
N TYR A 274 28.54 -13.23 11.06
CA TYR A 274 29.12 -14.58 11.14
C TYR A 274 28.97 -15.13 12.54
#